data_AF-A0A8E2VN69-F1
#
_entry.id   AF-A0A8E2VN69-F1
#
_cell.length_a   1.000
_cell.length_b   1.000
_cell.length_c   1.000
_cell.angle_alpha   90.00
_cell.angle_beta   90.00
_cell.angle_gamma   90.00
#
_symmetry.space_group_name_H-M   'P 1'
#
loop_
_entity.id
_entity.type
_entity.pdbx_description
1 polymer ?
#
loop_
_entity_poly.entity_id
_entity_poly.type
_entity_poly.pdbx_seq_one_letter_code
_entity_poly.pdbx_strand_id
1 'polypeptide(L)'
;MEIEDEQDDTRSADSTYRVTAGELRQFIERFERLEAEKKDLADQQKEVMAEAKARGYDTKVMRKVISLRKRDKDDIAEEEAILELYKEALGMA
;
A
#
# COMPACT_ATOMS: atom_id res chain seq x y z
N MET A 1 -23.17 -53.92 14.28
CA MET A 1 -21.72 -53.70 14.18
C MET A 1 -21.40 -53.76 12.70
N GLU A 2 -21.02 -52.73 11.98
CA GLU A 2 -20.74 -51.29 12.20
C GLU A 2 -20.71 -50.76 10.75
N ILE A 3 -21.75 -50.08 10.26
CA ILE A 3 -21.72 -49.41 8.95
C ILE A 3 -22.70 -48.21 8.98
N GLU A 4 -22.50 -47.25 9.89
CA GLU A 4 -23.28 -45.99 9.84
C GLU A 4 -22.42 -44.71 9.99
N ASP A 5 -21.13 -44.79 10.37
CA ASP A 5 -20.33 -43.60 10.71
C ASP A 5 -19.53 -42.94 9.56
N GLU A 6 -19.40 -43.54 8.37
CA GLU A 6 -18.52 -42.99 7.31
C GLU A 6 -19.15 -41.83 6.48
N GLN A 7 -20.47 -41.60 6.55
CA GLN A 7 -21.14 -40.58 5.72
C GLN A 7 -21.22 -39.18 6.34
N ASP A 8 -21.03 -39.05 7.65
CA ASP A 8 -21.18 -37.77 8.36
C ASP A 8 -19.90 -36.91 8.34
N ASP A 9 -18.74 -37.56 8.43
CA ASP A 9 -17.43 -36.89 8.48
C ASP A 9 -17.07 -36.20 7.15
N THR A 10 -17.45 -36.83 6.02
CA THR A 10 -17.20 -36.29 4.68
C THR A 10 -18.04 -35.03 4.38
N ARG A 11 -19.29 -34.95 4.88
CA ARG A 11 -20.16 -33.78 4.68
C ARG A 11 -19.70 -32.58 5.51
N SER A 12 -19.18 -32.81 6.70
CA SER A 12 -18.63 -31.78 7.58
C SER A 12 -17.34 -31.17 7.04
N ALA A 13 -16.46 -32.01 6.45
CA ALA A 13 -15.25 -31.55 5.76
C ALA A 13 -15.58 -30.71 4.51
N ASP A 14 -16.54 -31.14 3.70
CA ASP A 14 -16.96 -30.43 2.47
C ASP A 14 -17.67 -29.09 2.78
N SER A 15 -18.42 -29.03 3.89
CA SER A 15 -18.99 -27.77 4.41
C SER A 15 -17.89 -26.80 4.88
N THR A 16 -16.92 -27.30 5.66
CA THR A 16 -15.79 -26.49 6.15
C THR A 16 -14.92 -25.99 5.00
N TYR A 17 -14.68 -26.82 3.98
CA TYR A 17 -13.96 -26.44 2.78
C TYR A 17 -14.71 -25.37 1.96
N ARG A 18 -16.04 -25.49 1.83
CA ARG A 18 -16.86 -24.46 1.17
C ARG A 18 -16.86 -23.13 1.92
N VAL A 19 -16.90 -23.15 3.26
CA VAL A 19 -16.83 -21.93 4.09
C VAL A 19 -15.47 -21.25 3.94
N THR A 20 -14.36 -22.00 4.01
CA THR A 20 -13.01 -21.45 3.84
C THR A 20 -12.75 -20.95 2.40
N ALA A 21 -13.29 -21.63 1.39
CA ALA A 21 -13.23 -21.15 0.00
C ALA A 21 -14.05 -19.86 -0.24
N GLY A 22 -15.18 -19.71 0.46
CA GLY A 22 -16.01 -18.49 0.40
C GLY A 22 -15.34 -17.28 1.05
N GLU A 23 -14.64 -17.48 2.16
CA GLU A 23 -13.86 -16.44 2.83
C GLU A 23 -12.63 -16.03 2.00
N LEU A 24 -11.88 -17.00 1.47
CA LEU A 24 -10.74 -16.73 0.58
C LEU A 24 -11.16 -15.91 -0.65
N ARG A 25 -12.30 -16.25 -1.27
CA ARG A 25 -12.84 -15.49 -2.41
C ARG A 25 -13.13 -14.04 -2.03
N GLN A 26 -13.74 -13.78 -0.87
CA GLN A 26 -14.02 -12.42 -0.41
C GLN A 26 -12.74 -11.59 -0.21
N PHE A 27 -11.67 -12.19 0.33
CA PHE A 27 -10.38 -11.50 0.44
C PHE A 27 -9.79 -11.17 -0.93
N ILE A 28 -9.82 -12.11 -1.88
CA ILE A 28 -9.32 -11.90 -3.25
C ILE A 28 -10.11 -10.78 -3.93
N GLU A 29 -11.44 -10.83 -3.93
CA GLU A 29 -12.29 -9.82 -4.57
C GLU A 29 -12.07 -8.42 -3.95
N ARG A 30 -11.92 -8.34 -2.62
CA ARG A 30 -11.59 -7.08 -1.95
C ARG A 30 -10.23 -6.55 -2.39
N PHE A 31 -9.22 -7.41 -2.51
CA PHE A 31 -7.88 -7.01 -2.93
C PHE A 31 -7.86 -6.56 -4.39
N GLU A 32 -8.51 -7.30 -5.30
CA GLU A 32 -8.60 -6.94 -6.72
C GLU A 32 -9.30 -5.59 -6.92
N ARG A 33 -10.37 -5.32 -6.16
CA ARG A 33 -11.02 -4.01 -6.17
C ARG A 33 -10.06 -2.90 -5.72
N LEU A 34 -9.31 -3.12 -4.64
CA LEU A 34 -8.32 -2.14 -4.15
C LEU A 34 -7.20 -1.90 -5.17
N GLU A 35 -6.74 -2.94 -5.88
CA GLU A 35 -5.75 -2.78 -6.95
C GLU A 35 -6.30 -2.00 -8.15
N ALA A 36 -7.57 -2.21 -8.52
CA ALA A 36 -8.24 -1.40 -9.53
C ALA A 36 -8.35 0.07 -9.11
N GLU A 37 -8.81 0.35 -7.89
CA GLU A 37 -8.88 1.71 -7.34
C GLU A 37 -7.50 2.38 -7.30
N LYS A 38 -6.46 1.65 -6.89
CA LYS A 38 -5.07 2.15 -6.89
C LYS A 38 -4.57 2.48 -8.29
N LYS A 39 -4.93 1.69 -9.30
CA LYS A 39 -4.60 1.97 -10.70
C LYS A 39 -5.29 3.25 -11.17
N ASP A 40 -6.58 3.39 -10.90
CA ASP A 40 -7.35 4.58 -11.29
C ASP A 40 -6.78 5.85 -10.64
N LEU A 41 -6.45 5.78 -9.34
CA LEU A 41 -5.77 6.87 -8.63
C LEU A 41 -4.39 7.19 -9.22
N ALA A 42 -3.62 6.18 -9.63
CA ALA A 42 -2.34 6.39 -10.27
C ALA A 42 -2.47 7.09 -11.63
N ASP A 43 -3.51 6.76 -12.39
CA ASP A 43 -3.78 7.39 -13.68
C ASP A 43 -4.26 8.85 -13.50
N GLN A 44 -5.14 9.12 -12.54
CA GLN A 44 -5.51 10.49 -12.15
C GLN A 44 -4.28 11.33 -11.73
N GLN A 45 -3.34 10.75 -10.98
CA GLN A 45 -2.09 11.44 -10.62
C GLN A 45 -1.24 11.78 -11.85
N LYS A 46 -1.21 10.92 -12.88
CA LYS A 46 -0.50 11.20 -14.14
C LYS A 46 -1.17 12.33 -14.91
N GLU A 47 -2.49 12.38 -14.94
CA GLU A 47 -3.25 13.44 -15.61
C GLU A 47 -2.94 14.81 -14.98
N VAL A 48 -2.95 14.92 -13.64
CA VAL A 48 -2.57 16.15 -12.94
C VAL A 48 -1.16 16.61 -13.30
N MET A 49 -0.21 15.67 -13.36
CA MET A 49 1.17 15.98 -13.76
C MET A 49 1.26 16.41 -15.23
N ALA A 50 0.47 15.81 -16.12
CA ALA A 50 0.40 16.18 -17.53
C ALA A 50 -0.19 17.58 -17.73
N GLU A 51 -1.27 17.90 -17.01
CA GLU A 51 -1.89 19.23 -16.99
C GLU A 51 -0.91 20.29 -16.47
N ALA A 52 -0.21 20.01 -15.37
CA ALA A 52 0.82 20.90 -14.85
C ALA A 52 1.93 21.14 -15.87
N LYS A 53 2.39 20.09 -16.56
CA LYS A 53 3.39 20.20 -17.63
C LYS A 53 2.87 21.06 -18.79
N ALA A 54 1.63 20.88 -19.22
CA ALA A 54 1.01 21.67 -20.30
C ALA A 54 0.90 23.16 -19.94
N ARG A 55 0.74 23.48 -18.65
CA ARG A 55 0.76 24.84 -18.11
C ARG A 55 2.17 25.42 -17.90
N GLY A 56 3.22 24.66 -18.17
CA GLY A 56 4.61 25.10 -18.07
C GLY A 56 5.29 24.84 -16.72
N TYR A 57 4.68 24.09 -15.81
CA TYR A 57 5.32 23.72 -14.54
C TYR A 57 6.32 22.56 -14.71
N ASP A 58 7.41 22.59 -13.92
CA ASP A 58 8.36 21.49 -13.85
C ASP A 58 7.84 20.35 -12.96
N THR A 59 7.34 19.29 -13.59
CA THR A 59 6.83 18.11 -12.88
C THR A 59 7.88 17.35 -12.07
N LYS A 60 9.19 17.47 -12.35
CA LYS A 60 10.23 16.85 -11.53
C LYS A 60 10.36 17.58 -10.20
N VAL A 61 10.37 18.92 -10.24
CA VAL A 61 10.40 19.75 -9.03
C VAL A 61 9.13 19.54 -8.21
N MET A 62 7.96 19.48 -8.86
CA MET A 62 6.70 19.18 -8.16
C MET A 62 6.73 17.84 -7.43
N ARG A 63 7.23 16.76 -8.05
CA ARG A 63 7.39 15.46 -7.38
C ARG A 63 8.32 15.54 -6.16
N LYS A 64 9.41 16.31 -6.26
CA LYS A 64 10.32 16.53 -5.13
C LYS A 64 9.61 17.25 -3.98
N VAL A 65 8.83 18.30 -4.28
CA VAL A 65 8.03 19.01 -3.27
C VAL A 65 6.98 18.09 -2.64
N ILE A 66 6.27 17.28 -3.42
CA ILE A 66 5.31 16.31 -2.87
C ILE A 66 6.01 15.30 -1.95
N SER A 67 7.17 14.78 -2.35
CA SER A 67 7.96 13.86 -1.52
C SER A 67 8.38 14.51 -0.21
N LEU A 68 8.92 15.73 -0.26
CA LEU A 68 9.28 16.50 0.94
C LEU A 68 8.09 16.73 1.86
N ARG A 69 6.91 17.00 1.29
CA ARG A 69 5.66 17.19 2.05
C ARG A 69 5.07 15.90 2.61
N LYS A 70 5.48 14.73 2.09
CA LYS A 70 5.05 13.41 2.57
C LYS A 70 5.90 12.91 3.74
N ARG A 71 7.12 13.43 3.90
CA ARG A 71 7.97 13.07 5.04
C ARG A 71 7.29 13.51 6.33
N ASP A 72 7.30 12.61 7.32
CA ASP A 72 6.79 12.93 8.65
C ASP A 72 7.66 14.02 9.27
N LYS A 73 7.06 14.90 10.09
CA LYS A 73 7.83 15.90 10.83
C LYS A 73 8.83 15.23 11.77
N ASP A 74 8.50 14.04 12.27
CA ASP A 74 9.39 13.27 13.14
C ASP A 74 10.57 12.69 12.34
N ASP A 75 10.34 12.16 11.13
CA ASP A 75 11.39 11.71 10.21
C ASP A 75 12.31 12.86 9.75
N ILE A 76 11.77 14.08 9.65
CA ILE A 76 12.55 15.28 9.34
C ILE A 76 13.41 15.67 10.55
N ALA A 77 12.82 15.68 11.75
CA ALA A 77 13.51 16.05 12.97
C ALA A 77 14.64 15.06 13.33
N GLU A 78 14.42 13.75 13.13
CA GLU A 78 15.44 12.72 13.36
C GLU A 78 16.61 12.87 12.38
N GLU A 79 16.33 13.05 11.08
CA GLU A 79 17.39 13.25 10.09
C GLU A 79 18.16 14.56 10.32
N GLU A 80 17.47 15.65 10.71
CA GLU A 80 18.12 16.91 11.07
C GLU A 80 19.02 16.78 12.30
N ALA A 81 18.60 16.06 13.33
CA ALA A 81 19.40 15.80 14.52
C ALA A 81 20.68 14.99 14.20
N ILE A 82 20.57 13.97 13.36
CA ILE A 82 21.71 13.16 12.91
C ILE A 82 22.66 14.01 12.03
N LEU A 83 22.09 14.83 11.14
CA LEU A 83 22.86 15.71 10.28
C LEU A 83 23.66 16.73 11.09
N GLU A 84 23.06 17.31 12.12
CA GLU A 84 23.72 18.29 12.98
C GLU A 84 24.87 17.66 13.76
N LEU A 85 24.67 16.45 14.32
CA LEU A 85 25.73 15.68 14.95
C LEU A 85 26.93 15.45 14.00
N TYR A 86 26.67 15.17 12.73
CA TYR A 86 27.73 14.98 11.73
C TYR A 86 28.43 16.29 11.36
N LYS A 87 27.72 17.42 11.26
CA LYS A 87 28.34 18.72 11.02
C LYS A 87 29.23 19.15 12.18
N GLU A 88 28.77 18.95 13.42
CA GLU A 88 29.56 19.20 14.63
C GLU A 88 30.84 18.35 14.62
N ALA A 89 30.72 17.05 14.32
CA ALA A 89 31.86 16.13 14.24
C ALA A 89 32.86 16.51 13.12
N LEU A 90 32.38 17.14 12.05
CA LEU A 90 33.20 17.62 10.92
C LEU A 90 33.67 19.07 11.08
N GLY A 91 33.30 19.77 12.17
CA GLY A 91 33.65 21.17 12.39
C GLY A 91 33.05 22.14 11.39
N MET A 92 31.87 21.79 10.83
CA MET A 92 31.17 22.57 9.81
C MET A 92 30.03 23.46 10.39
N ALA A 93 30.05 23.71 11.70
CA ALA A 93 29.08 24.52 12.44
C ALA A 93 29.36 26.03 12.32
#